data_AF-A0A5D2GNS5-F1
#
_entry.id   AF-A0A5D2GNS5-F1
#
_cell.length_a   1.000
_cell.length_b   1.000
_cell.length_c   1.000
_cell.angle_alpha   90.00
_cell.angle_beta   90.00
_cell.angle_gamma   90.00
#
_symmetry.space_group_name_H-M   'P 1'
#
loop_
_entity.id
_entity.type
_entity.pdbx_description
1 polymer ?
#
loop_
_entity_poly.entity_id
_entity_poly.type
_entity_poly.pdbx_seq_one_letter_code
_entity_poly.pdbx_strand_id
1 'polypeptide(L)'
;MEGVARAIFSCAVFANNTEKAKIGAVKIAFDVFIAMNWKPRKSLFIELDSLVAFSWCVRKVLRPWSLHSVFAEIEISMRKVGNVVFSLADRNGNGMAFSLVMAGVNRMQMFKAWW
;
A
#
# COMPACT_ATOMS: atom_id res chain seq x y z
N MET A 1 -4.96 -7.60 -26.33
CA MET A 1 -4.00 -8.24 -25.42
C MET A 1 -4.26 -7.68 -24.03
N GLU A 2 -4.79 -8.49 -23.11
CA GLU A 2 -4.84 -8.11 -21.69
C GLU A 2 -3.42 -8.20 -21.13
N GLY A 3 -2.71 -7.08 -21.12
CA GLY A 3 -1.42 -6.97 -20.43
C GLY A 3 -1.65 -6.93 -18.91
N VAL A 4 -0.82 -7.63 -18.15
CA VAL A 4 -0.80 -7.53 -16.69
C VAL A 4 0.34 -6.61 -16.30
N ALA A 5 0.03 -5.39 -15.87
CA ALA A 5 1.02 -4.51 -15.27
C ALA A 5 1.35 -4.98 -13.86
N ARG A 6 2.64 -5.13 -13.55
CA ARG A 6 3.12 -5.52 -12.22
C ARG A 6 4.02 -4.43 -11.68
N ALA A 7 4.01 -4.25 -10.36
CA ALA A 7 4.94 -3.36 -9.69
C ALA A 7 5.38 -3.93 -8.34
N ILE A 8 6.63 -3.64 -7.97
CA ILE A 8 7.19 -3.92 -6.66
C ILE A 8 7.83 -2.67 -6.09
N PHE A 9 7.76 -2.50 -4.78
CA PHE A 9 8.43 -1.43 -4.07
C PHE A 9 8.93 -1.93 -2.72
N SER A 10 9.97 -1.28 -2.19
CA SER A 10 10.59 -1.68 -0.93
C SER A 10 11.42 -0.54 -0.35
N CYS A 11 11.15 -0.20 0.91
CA CYS A 11 11.85 0.83 1.69
C CYS A 11 11.50 0.71 3.18
N ALA A 12 12.36 1.20 4.05
CA ALA A 12 12.00 1.47 5.44
C ALA A 12 11.02 2.65 5.51
N VAL A 13 9.84 2.44 6.10
CA VAL A 13 8.81 3.46 6.31
C VAL A 13 8.25 3.30 7.71
N PHE A 14 8.22 4.36 8.51
CA PHE A 14 7.75 4.31 9.92
C PHE A 14 8.34 3.13 10.71
N ALA A 15 9.66 2.93 10.64
CA ALA A 15 10.35 1.74 11.13
C ALA A 15 10.17 1.42 12.64
N ASN A 16 9.54 2.31 13.41
CA ASN A 16 9.26 2.12 14.83
C ASN A 16 7.89 1.49 15.13
N ASN A 17 7.00 1.31 14.14
CA ASN A 17 5.69 0.71 14.36
C ASN A 17 5.19 -0.02 13.11
N THR A 18 4.95 -1.31 13.26
CA THR A 18 4.57 -2.22 12.17
C THR A 18 3.28 -1.79 11.46
N GLU A 19 2.26 -1.34 12.19
CA GLU A 19 0.98 -0.92 11.61
C GLU A 19 1.12 0.41 10.86
N LYS A 20 1.89 1.36 11.41
CA LYS A 20 2.19 2.62 10.71
C LYS A 20 2.96 2.36 9.42
N ALA A 21 3.95 1.45 9.46
CA ALA A 21 4.71 1.04 8.29
C ALA A 21 3.80 0.46 7.19
N LYS A 22 2.82 -0.37 7.57
CA LYS A 22 1.80 -0.91 6.65
C LYS A 22 0.95 0.18 6.01
N ILE A 23 0.51 1.20 6.77
CA ILE A 23 -0.19 2.37 6.17
C ILE A 23 0.72 3.16 5.23
N GLY A 24 2.00 3.30 5.58
CA GLY A 24 2.99 3.88 4.67
C GLY A 24 3.12 3.11 3.35
N ALA A 25 3.13 1.77 3.42
CA ALA A 25 3.14 0.92 2.23
C ALA A 25 1.87 1.07 1.38
N VAL A 26 0.68 1.19 2.00
CA VAL A 26 -0.58 1.49 1.29
C VAL A 26 -0.47 2.79 0.49
N LYS A 27 0.06 3.85 1.12
CA LYS A 27 0.29 5.13 0.42
C LYS A 27 1.20 4.96 -0.80
N ILE A 28 2.31 4.23 -0.64
CA ILE A 28 3.26 4.02 -1.74
C ILE A 28 2.64 3.19 -2.86
N ALA A 29 1.78 2.20 -2.54
CA ALA A 29 1.05 1.43 -3.54
C ALA A 29 0.15 2.35 -4.40
N PHE A 30 -0.52 3.32 -3.80
CA PHE A 30 -1.25 4.36 -4.55
C PHE A 30 -0.33 5.19 -5.44
N ASP A 31 0.80 5.67 -4.90
CA ASP A 31 1.74 6.49 -5.66
C ASP A 31 2.27 5.73 -6.90
N VAL A 32 2.60 4.45 -6.73
CA VAL A 32 3.05 3.55 -7.81
C VAL A 32 1.92 3.31 -8.82
N PHE A 33 0.72 2.98 -8.35
CA PHE A 33 -0.42 2.72 -9.23
C PHE A 33 -0.79 3.92 -10.10
N ILE A 34 -0.80 5.12 -9.50
CA ILE A 34 -1.06 6.37 -10.23
C ILE A 34 0.07 6.66 -11.22
N ALA A 35 1.33 6.49 -10.83
CA ALA A 35 2.49 6.76 -11.68
C ALA A 35 2.57 5.82 -12.90
N MET A 36 2.11 4.57 -12.77
CA MET A 36 2.06 3.62 -13.89
C MET A 36 1.14 4.08 -15.03
N ASN A 37 0.17 4.96 -14.75
CA ASN A 37 -0.79 5.49 -15.73
C ASN A 37 -1.48 4.42 -16.61
N TRP A 38 -1.65 3.21 -16.06
CA TRP A 38 -2.17 2.05 -16.79
C TRP A 38 -3.70 2.09 -16.92
N LYS A 39 -4.26 1.85 -18.12
CA LYS A 39 -5.72 1.64 -18.36
C LYS A 39 -5.92 0.57 -19.45
N PRO A 40 -6.84 -0.43 -19.33
CA PRO A 40 -8.15 -0.34 -18.65
C PRO A 40 -8.62 -1.60 -17.84
N ARG A 41 -8.96 -1.40 -16.55
CA ARG A 41 -10.17 -1.85 -15.79
C ARG A 41 -9.87 -1.57 -14.31
N LYS A 42 -10.75 -0.78 -13.70
CA LYS A 42 -10.42 0.38 -12.82
C LYS A 42 -10.31 0.09 -11.33
N SER A 43 -9.95 -1.13 -10.94
CA SER A 43 -10.00 -1.55 -9.54
C SER A 43 -8.59 -1.80 -8.99
N LEU A 44 -8.23 -1.07 -7.94
CA LEU A 44 -7.05 -1.38 -7.14
C LEU A 44 -7.47 -2.23 -5.94
N PHE A 45 -6.95 -3.45 -5.86
CA PHE A 45 -7.12 -4.33 -4.71
C PHE A 45 -5.88 -4.21 -3.82
N ILE A 46 -6.10 -3.92 -2.53
CA ILE A 46 -5.03 -3.77 -1.54
C ILE A 46 -5.27 -4.82 -0.45
N GLU A 47 -4.41 -5.82 -0.44
CA GLU A 47 -4.39 -6.88 0.57
C GLU A 47 -3.44 -6.51 1.72
N LEU A 48 -3.91 -6.70 2.94
CA LEU A 48 -3.17 -6.40 4.17
C LEU A 48 -3.13 -7.64 5.07
N ASP A 49 -1.99 -7.92 5.67
CA ASP A 49 -1.80 -9.00 6.64
C ASP A 49 -1.97 -8.52 8.11
N SER A 50 -2.58 -7.34 8.32
CA SER A 50 -2.84 -6.80 9.65
C SER A 50 -4.29 -6.34 9.76
N LEU A 51 -5.02 -6.94 10.69
CA LEU A 51 -6.39 -6.53 11.02
C LEU A 51 -6.45 -5.07 11.50
N VAL A 52 -5.41 -4.60 12.20
CA VAL A 52 -5.34 -3.21 12.70
C VAL A 52 -5.17 -2.24 11.53
N ALA A 53 -4.19 -2.48 10.66
CA ALA A 53 -3.98 -1.64 9.48
C ALA A 53 -5.20 -1.66 8.55
N PHE A 54 -5.78 -2.84 8.32
CA PHE A 54 -7.03 -2.99 7.58
C PHE A 54 -8.16 -2.17 8.20
N SER A 55 -8.36 -2.28 9.52
CA SER A 55 -9.40 -1.55 10.24
C SER A 55 -9.22 -0.03 10.09
N TRP A 56 -7.99 0.47 10.12
CA TRP A 56 -7.71 1.90 9.88
C TRP A 56 -8.03 2.34 8.45
N CYS A 57 -7.76 1.49 7.44
CA CYS A 57 -8.13 1.78 6.05
C CYS A 57 -9.66 1.93 5.90
N VAL A 58 -10.42 0.97 6.42
CA VAL A 58 -11.88 0.91 6.23
C VAL A 58 -12.70 1.75 7.22
N ARG A 59 -12.18 2.05 8.41
CA ARG A 59 -12.92 2.77 9.47
C ARG A 59 -12.16 4.01 9.93
N LYS A 60 -12.61 5.19 9.46
CA LYS A 60 -11.99 6.49 9.77
C LYS A 60 -11.84 6.77 11.27
N VAL A 61 -12.82 6.36 12.07
CA VAL A 61 -12.86 6.58 13.52
C VAL A 61 -11.73 5.88 14.29
N LEU A 62 -11.15 4.81 13.73
CA LEU A 62 -10.09 4.05 14.39
C LEU A 62 -8.69 4.59 14.08
N ARG A 63 -8.58 5.60 13.21
CA ARG A 63 -7.28 6.06 12.70
C ARG A 63 -6.53 6.83 13.77
N PRO A 64 -5.23 6.55 13.98
CA PRO A 64 -4.42 7.34 14.88
C PRO A 64 -4.22 8.76 14.32
N TRP A 65 -4.40 9.76 15.16
CA TRP A 65 -4.23 11.17 14.79
C TRP A 65 -2.84 11.47 14.20
N SER A 66 -1.81 10.77 14.67
CA SER A 66 -0.42 10.92 14.18
C SER A 66 -0.25 10.60 12.68
N LEU A 67 -1.23 9.94 12.05
CA LEU A 67 -1.21 9.62 10.62
C LEU A 67 -2.22 10.44 9.81
N HIS A 68 -2.80 11.51 10.37
CA HIS A 68 -3.86 12.27 9.71
C HIS A 68 -3.47 12.75 8.30
N SER A 69 -2.26 13.31 8.13
CA SER A 69 -1.75 13.75 6.82
C SER A 69 -1.62 12.59 5.82
N VAL A 70 -1.07 11.46 6.25
CA VAL A 70 -0.93 10.25 5.43
C VAL A 70 -2.29 9.75 4.96
N PHE A 71 -3.29 9.72 5.84
CA PHE A 71 -4.65 9.33 5.47
C PHE A 71 -5.31 10.32 4.53
N ALA A 72 -5.09 11.62 4.70
CA ALA A 72 -5.60 12.63 3.77
C ALA A 72 -5.04 12.43 2.34
N GLU A 73 -3.74 12.13 2.23
CA GLU A 73 -3.11 11.82 0.95
C GLU A 73 -3.66 10.52 0.32
N ILE A 74 -3.84 9.46 1.13
CA ILE A 74 -4.48 8.22 0.67
C ILE A 74 -5.89 8.50 0.14
N GLU A 75 -6.70 9.31 0.82
CA GLU A 75 -8.06 9.64 0.38
C GLU A 75 -8.08 10.45 -0.92
N ILE A 76 -7.10 11.33 -1.14
CA ILE A 76 -6.90 12.02 -2.42
C ILE A 76 -6.57 11.00 -3.51
N SER A 77 -5.66 10.06 -3.25
CA SER A 77 -5.27 9.02 -4.21
C SER A 77 -6.41 8.05 -4.53
N MET A 78 -7.20 7.64 -3.55
CA MET A 78 -8.40 6.82 -3.75
C MET A 78 -9.37 7.47 -4.74
N ARG A 79 -9.60 8.79 -4.61
CA ARG A 79 -10.46 9.54 -5.55
C ARG A 79 -9.89 9.56 -6.98
N LYS A 80 -8.57 9.62 -7.13
CA LYS A 80 -7.89 9.56 -8.45
C LYS A 80 -8.01 8.18 -9.09
N VAL A 81 -7.89 7.13 -8.28
CA VAL A 81 -7.97 5.73 -8.75
C VAL A 81 -9.41 5.33 -9.09
N GLY A 82 -10.40 5.77 -8.30
CA GLY A 82 -11.79 5.40 -8.46
C GLY A 82 -12.15 4.19 -7.59
N ASN A 83 -12.10 2.98 -8.14
CA ASN A 83 -12.50 1.78 -7.40
C ASN A 83 -11.30 1.20 -6.62
N VAL A 84 -11.43 1.17 -5.29
CA VAL A 84 -10.41 0.63 -4.39
C VAL A 84 -11.07 -0.35 -3.43
N VAL A 85 -10.53 -1.55 -3.34
CA VAL A 85 -11.00 -2.60 -2.44
C VAL A 85 -9.87 -2.97 -1.48
N PHE A 86 -10.16 -2.95 -0.19
CA PHE A 86 -9.25 -3.47 0.83
C PHE A 86 -9.71 -4.86 1.26
N SER A 87 -8.76 -5.78 1.45
CA SER A 87 -9.01 -7.13 1.95
C SER A 87 -7.91 -7.56 2.92
N LEU A 88 -8.21 -8.58 3.73
CA LEU A 88 -7.22 -9.22 4.59
C LEU A 88 -6.56 -10.36 3.81
N ALA A 89 -5.23 -10.42 3.82
CA ALA A 89 -4.49 -11.51 3.20
C ALA A 89 -4.63 -12.79 4.02
N ASP A 90 -4.75 -13.93 3.33
CA ASP A 90 -4.63 -15.24 3.95
C ASP A 90 -3.22 -15.46 4.53
N ARG A 91 -3.08 -16.40 5.46
CA ARG A 91 -1.86 -16.63 6.27
C ARG A 91 -0.56 -16.77 5.46
N ASN A 92 -0.64 -17.16 4.18
CA ASN A 92 0.48 -17.28 3.25
C ASN A 92 0.43 -16.31 2.05
N GLY A 93 -0.58 -15.44 1.94
CA GLY A 93 -0.76 -14.54 0.80
C GLY A 93 0.29 -13.40 0.73
N ASN A 94 0.93 -13.07 1.85
CA ASN A 94 1.81 -11.91 1.96
C ASN A 94 3.32 -12.20 1.96
N GLY A 95 3.73 -13.42 1.56
CA GLY A 95 5.14 -13.84 1.62
C GLY A 95 6.09 -12.93 0.84
N MET A 96 5.68 -12.49 -0.36
CA MET A 96 6.48 -11.59 -1.18
C MET A 96 6.65 -10.20 -0.54
N ALA A 97 5.60 -9.63 0.04
CA ALA A 97 5.70 -8.33 0.69
C ALA A 97 6.60 -8.42 1.94
N PHE A 98 6.54 -9.52 2.70
CA PHE A 98 7.45 -9.75 3.82
C PHE A 98 8.93 -9.78 3.37
N SER A 99 9.24 -10.52 2.31
CA SER A 99 10.60 -10.54 1.74
C SER A 99 11.05 -9.16 1.26
N LEU A 100 10.15 -8.39 0.62
CA LEU A 100 10.42 -7.02 0.21
C LEU A 100 10.66 -6.08 1.38
N VAL A 101 9.94 -6.24 2.50
CA VAL A 101 10.19 -5.49 3.73
C VAL A 101 11.59 -5.80 4.25
N MET A 102 11.96 -7.09 4.38
CA MET A 102 13.29 -7.51 4.85
C MET A 102 14.42 -6.97 3.97
N ALA A 103 14.25 -6.99 2.65
CA ALA A 103 15.19 -6.40 1.69
C ALA A 103 15.23 -4.86 1.74
N GLY A 104 14.20 -4.23 2.31
CA GLY A 104 14.00 -2.78 2.38
C GLY A 104 14.48 -2.12 3.65
N VAL A 105 14.65 -2.88 4.75
CA VAL A 105 14.99 -2.33 6.08
C VAL A 105 16.25 -1.47 6.05
N ASN A 106 17.25 -1.88 5.27
CA ASN A 106 18.54 -1.17 5.17
C ASN A 106 18.62 -0.19 4.00
N ARG A 107 17.52 0.04 3.26
CA ARG A 107 17.53 0.95 2.11
C ARG A 107 17.36 2.39 2.58
N MET A 108 18.31 3.25 2.20
CA MET A 108 18.20 4.70 2.41
C MET A 108 17.20 5.38 1.48
N GLN A 109 16.89 4.75 0.34
CA GLN A 109 16.02 5.31 -0.70
C GLN A 109 14.90 4.33 -1.09
N MET A 110 13.78 4.91 -1.53
CA MET A 110 12.62 4.16 -2.00
C MET A 110 12.91 3.45 -3.31
N PHE A 111 12.87 2.12 -3.30
CA PHE A 111 12.90 1.34 -4.53
C PHE A 111 11.49 1.16 -5.08
N LYS A 112 11.33 1.38 -6.39
CA LYS A 112 10.11 1.12 -7.15
C LYS A 112 10.51 0.54 -8.51
N ALA A 113 9.83 -0.51 -8.96
CA ALA A 113 9.99 -1.06 -10.29
C ALA A 113 8.63 -1.54 -10.79
N TRP A 114 8.36 -1.38 -12.09
CA TRP A 114 7.15 -1.88 -12.74
C TRP A 114 7.44 -2.30 -14.18
N TRP A 115 6.65 -3.24 -14.71
CA TRP A 115 6.77 -3.80 -16.06
C TRP A 115 5.45 -4.35 -16.57
#